data_AF-A0A4V0XS41-F1
#
_entry.id   AF-A0A4V0XS41-F1
#
_cell.length_a   1.000
_cell.length_b   1.000
_cell.length_c   1.000
_cell.angle_alpha   90.00
_cell.angle_beta   90.00
_cell.angle_gamma   90.00
#
_symmetry.space_group_name_H-M   'P 1'
#
loop_
_entity.id
_entity.type
_entity.pdbx_description
1 polymer ?
#
loop_
_entity_poly.entity_id
_entity_poly.type
_entity_poly.pdbx_seq_one_letter_code
_entity_poly.pdbx_strand_id
1 'polypeptide(L)'
;MAHKILTLTIGALTGMALTAAAAGKPDLSKIPPASTKKGVTYDKDIKAIFDASCFKCHGAEKQKGKLRLDSLAAALKGGENGKSILPGKSAESPLVQSVARLVEDDAMPPADKGKPLTKEQIGLIRAWIDQGAK
;
A
#
# COMPACT_ATOMS: atom_id res chain seq x y z
N MET A 1 -65.09 7.21 -41.33
CA MET A 1 -64.56 5.87 -41.67
C MET A 1 -63.18 5.79 -41.02
N ALA A 2 -63.04 5.00 -39.96
CA ALA A 2 -62.35 3.70 -39.98
C ALA A 2 -60.82 3.88 -40.15
N HIS A 3 -59.90 3.29 -39.39
CA HIS A 3 -59.89 2.32 -38.29
C HIS A 3 -58.38 2.04 -38.00
N LYS A 4 -58.08 1.42 -36.85
CA LYS A 4 -56.86 0.66 -36.48
C LYS A 4 -55.67 1.49 -35.93
N ILE A 5 -55.23 1.36 -34.67
CA ILE A 5 -54.82 0.23 -33.79
C ILE A 5 -53.32 -0.13 -33.92
N LEU A 6 -52.67 -0.26 -32.75
CA LEU A 6 -51.37 -0.91 -32.43
C LEU A 6 -50.11 -0.17 -32.92
N THR A 7 -49.01 -0.05 -32.17
CA THR A 7 -48.46 -0.98 -31.17
C THR A 7 -47.48 -0.26 -30.23
N LEU A 8 -47.47 -0.76 -29.01
CA LEU A 8 -46.53 -0.62 -27.91
C LEU A 8 -45.06 -0.87 -28.32
N THR A 9 -44.12 0.01 -27.95
CA THR A 9 -42.77 -0.39 -27.50
C THR A 9 -42.25 0.63 -26.48
N ILE A 10 -42.25 0.25 -25.21
CA ILE A 10 -41.55 0.95 -24.13
C ILE A 10 -40.11 0.45 -24.17
N GLY A 11 -39.21 1.25 -24.75
CA GLY A 11 -37.77 1.02 -24.67
C GLY A 11 -37.23 1.52 -23.34
N ALA A 12 -37.25 0.67 -22.31
CA ALA A 12 -36.57 0.94 -21.05
C ALA A 12 -35.05 0.75 -21.26
N LEU A 13 -34.34 1.84 -21.54
CA LEU A 13 -32.88 1.90 -21.41
C LEU A 13 -32.56 1.90 -19.91
N THR A 14 -32.36 0.71 -19.37
CA THR A 14 -31.82 0.49 -18.03
C THR A 14 -30.44 1.13 -17.96
N GLY A 15 -30.34 2.20 -17.16
CA GLY A 15 -29.06 2.80 -16.80
C GLY A 15 -28.20 1.76 -16.09
N MET A 16 -27.07 1.40 -16.71
CA MET A 16 -26.00 0.66 -16.07
C MET A 16 -25.37 1.58 -15.02
N ALA A 17 -25.88 1.53 -13.79
CA ALA A 17 -25.25 2.19 -12.66
C ALA A 17 -23.90 1.50 -12.41
N LEU A 18 -22.83 2.12 -12.89
CA LEU A 18 -21.46 1.83 -12.44
C LEU A 18 -21.39 2.19 -10.96
N THR A 19 -21.56 1.20 -10.10
CA THR A 19 -21.21 1.32 -8.69
C THR A 19 -19.68 1.40 -8.61
N ALA A 20 -19.15 2.63 -8.61
CA ALA A 20 -17.80 2.86 -8.13
C ALA A 20 -17.77 2.44 -6.66
N ALA A 21 -17.16 1.28 -6.38
CA ALA A 21 -16.86 0.87 -5.01
C ALA A 21 -15.93 1.94 -4.41
N ALA A 22 -16.46 2.74 -3.49
CA ALA A 22 -15.65 3.60 -2.66
C ALA A 22 -14.77 2.68 -1.78
N ALA A 23 -13.50 2.54 -2.13
CA ALA A 23 -12.52 1.94 -1.23
C ALA A 23 -12.51 2.77 0.06
N GLY A 24 -13.09 2.22 1.13
CA GLY A 24 -13.08 2.85 2.44
C GLY A 24 -11.63 3.06 2.91
N LYS A 25 -11.39 4.14 3.67
CA LYS A 25 -10.07 4.38 4.26
C LYS A 25 -9.64 3.15 5.09
N PRO A 26 -8.38 2.68 4.97
CA PRO A 26 -7.93 1.50 5.69
C PRO A 26 -8.05 1.69 7.20
N ASP A 27 -8.47 0.63 7.89
CA ASP A 27 -8.58 0.61 9.35
C ASP A 27 -7.19 0.52 9.99
N LEU A 28 -6.66 1.67 10.37
CA LEU A 28 -5.32 1.80 10.95
C LEU A 28 -5.18 1.11 12.32
N SER A 29 -6.29 0.79 13.00
CA SER A 29 -6.26 0.09 14.29
C SER A 29 -5.74 -1.35 14.18
N LYS A 30 -5.73 -1.91 12.97
CA LYS A 30 -5.23 -3.27 12.68
C LYS A 30 -3.69 -3.33 12.54
N ILE A 31 -3.00 -2.19 12.49
CA ILE A 31 -1.54 -2.17 12.34
C ILE A 31 -0.88 -2.51 13.69
N PRO A 32 0.05 -3.50 13.74
CA PRO A 32 0.81 -3.79 14.96
C PRO A 32 1.52 -2.55 15.51
N PRO A 33 1.59 -2.35 16.83
CA PRO A 33 2.17 -1.14 17.43
C PRO A 33 3.64 -0.95 17.00
N ALA A 34 4.09 0.31 16.99
CA ALA A 34 5.50 0.61 16.77
C ALA A 34 6.37 0.01 17.89
N SER A 35 7.57 -0.43 17.54
CA SER A 35 8.57 -0.88 18.51
C SER A 35 8.95 0.28 19.44
N THR A 36 9.24 -0.04 20.71
CA THR A 36 9.72 0.94 21.70
C THR A 36 11.21 1.28 21.54
N LYS A 37 11.93 0.58 20.65
CA LYS A 37 13.36 0.80 20.38
C LYS A 37 13.62 2.25 19.93
N LYS A 38 14.64 2.87 20.53
CA LYS A 38 15.11 4.23 20.19
C LYS A 38 16.38 4.15 19.35
N GLY A 39 16.63 5.19 18.56
CA GLY A 39 17.79 5.28 17.68
C GLY A 39 17.74 4.26 16.54
N VAL A 40 16.54 3.91 16.07
CA VAL A 40 16.38 2.98 14.94
C VAL A 40 16.83 3.69 13.67
N THR A 41 17.70 3.04 12.90
CA THR A 41 18.28 3.61 11.66
C THR A 41 18.08 2.70 10.47
N TYR A 42 18.05 3.30 9.27
CA TYR A 42 17.92 2.54 8.04
C TYR A 42 19.01 1.47 7.91
N ASP A 43 20.29 1.86 8.00
CA ASP A 43 21.41 0.95 7.73
C ASP A 43 21.53 -0.19 8.73
N LYS A 44 21.29 0.07 10.03
CA LYS A 44 21.50 -0.94 11.09
C LYS A 44 20.30 -1.86 11.29
N ASP A 45 19.08 -1.34 11.12
CA ASP A 45 17.87 -2.03 11.58
C ASP A 45 16.90 -2.40 10.46
N ILE A 46 16.78 -1.53 9.45
CA ILE A 46 15.72 -1.65 8.43
C ILE A 46 16.21 -2.28 7.15
N LYS A 47 17.44 -1.99 6.74
CA LYS A 47 18.01 -2.46 5.46
C LYS A 47 17.95 -3.98 5.35
N ALA A 48 18.25 -4.71 6.42
CA ALA A 48 18.17 -6.17 6.42
C ALA A 48 16.74 -6.70 6.20
N ILE A 49 15.73 -6.02 6.74
CA ILE A 49 14.31 -6.39 6.52
C ILE A 49 13.93 -6.15 5.06
N PHE A 50 14.31 -4.99 4.51
CA PHE A 50 13.99 -4.65 3.12
C PHE A 50 14.80 -5.48 2.12
N ASP A 51 16.03 -5.86 2.44
CA ASP A 51 16.84 -6.74 1.61
C ASP A 51 16.16 -8.11 1.46
N ALA A 52 15.76 -8.70 2.59
CA ALA A 52 15.10 -10.00 2.62
C ALA A 52 13.72 -10.01 1.92
N SER A 53 12.98 -8.90 1.95
CA SER A 53 11.55 -8.89 1.57
C SER A 53 11.18 -7.97 0.41
N CYS A 54 12.03 -7.01 0.02
CA CYS A 54 11.63 -5.91 -0.86
C CYS A 54 12.53 -5.74 -2.09
N PHE A 55 13.87 -5.90 -1.97
CA PHE A 55 14.81 -5.49 -3.02
C PHE A 55 14.63 -6.24 -4.35
N LYS A 56 14.13 -7.48 -4.30
CA LYS A 56 13.82 -8.26 -5.50
C LYS A 56 12.86 -7.54 -6.47
N CYS A 57 11.98 -6.67 -5.96
CA CYS A 57 10.99 -5.93 -6.74
C CYS A 57 11.15 -4.40 -6.65
N HIS A 58 11.79 -3.91 -5.60
CA HIS A 58 11.97 -2.48 -5.29
C HIS A 58 13.45 -2.18 -4.97
N GLY A 59 14.37 -2.71 -5.76
CA GLY A 59 15.82 -2.53 -5.63
C GLY A 59 16.46 -2.08 -6.95
N ALA A 60 17.79 -2.01 -7.02
CA ALA A 60 18.50 -1.52 -8.20
C ALA A 60 18.06 -2.16 -9.52
N GLU A 61 17.99 -3.49 -9.53
CA GLU A 61 17.68 -4.29 -10.70
C GLU A 61 16.21 -4.21 -11.14
N LYS A 62 15.30 -3.93 -10.20
CA LYS A 62 13.86 -3.89 -10.47
C LYS A 62 13.16 -2.86 -9.61
N GLN A 63 12.44 -1.95 -10.26
CA GLN A 63 11.80 -0.80 -9.63
C GLN A 63 10.30 -0.81 -9.90
N LYS A 64 9.58 -1.82 -9.39
CA LYS A 64 8.12 -1.83 -9.50
C LYS A 64 7.55 -0.56 -8.88
N GLY A 65 6.61 0.07 -9.59
CA GLY A 65 6.04 1.36 -9.20
C GLY A 65 7.07 2.50 -9.10
N LYS A 66 8.21 2.39 -9.81
CA LYS A 66 9.37 3.31 -9.70
C LYS A 66 9.88 3.48 -8.27
N LEU A 67 9.53 2.57 -7.36
CA LEU A 67 9.90 2.61 -5.96
C LEU A 67 11.19 1.81 -5.73
N ARG A 68 12.10 2.41 -4.96
CA ARG A 68 13.37 1.85 -4.55
C ARG A 68 13.47 1.91 -3.03
N LEU A 69 13.81 0.80 -2.39
CA LEU A 69 13.90 0.66 -0.93
C LEU A 69 15.32 0.26 -0.46
N ASP A 70 16.26 0.09 -1.38
CA ASP A 70 17.64 -0.38 -1.18
C ASP A 70 18.67 0.70 -0.85
N SER A 71 18.22 1.94 -0.77
CA SER A 71 18.95 3.01 -0.08
C SER A 71 17.98 3.94 0.62
N LEU A 72 18.44 4.57 1.70
CA LEU A 72 17.64 5.55 2.44
C LEU A 72 17.15 6.70 1.53
N ALA A 73 18.04 7.28 0.75
CA ALA A 73 17.71 8.39 -0.14
C ALA A 73 16.63 8.02 -1.17
N ALA A 74 16.71 6.81 -1.75
CA ALA A 74 15.72 6.36 -2.72
C ALA A 74 14.39 5.98 -2.05
N ALA A 75 14.44 5.34 -0.86
CA ALA A 75 13.24 5.02 -0.08
C ALA A 75 12.46 6.29 0.29
N LEU A 76 13.17 7.34 0.71
CA LEU A 76 12.56 8.64 1.03
C LEU A 76 12.11 9.41 -0.22
N LYS A 77 12.70 9.16 -1.40
CA LYS A 77 12.25 9.77 -2.66
C LYS A 77 10.82 9.37 -2.99
N GLY A 78 10.48 8.09 -2.81
CA GLY A 78 9.18 7.52 -3.16
C GLY A 78 9.17 6.90 -4.56
N GLY A 79 7.97 6.54 -5.03
CA GLY A 79 7.73 5.93 -6.34
C GLY A 79 6.80 6.77 -7.22
N GLU A 80 6.19 6.13 -8.22
CA GLU A 80 5.28 6.77 -9.17
C GLU A 80 4.00 7.31 -8.50
N ASN A 81 3.58 6.70 -7.39
CA ASN A 81 2.45 7.14 -6.57
C ASN A 81 2.86 8.16 -5.49
N GLY A 82 4.06 8.73 -5.58
CA GLY A 82 4.59 9.69 -4.61
C GLY A 82 5.27 9.02 -3.41
N LYS A 83 5.18 9.64 -2.23
CA LYS A 83 5.85 9.18 -1.02
C LYS A 83 5.22 7.88 -0.50
N SER A 84 6.03 6.83 -0.37
CA SER A 84 5.64 5.60 0.33
C SER A 84 5.92 5.64 1.83
N ILE A 85 6.85 6.51 2.25
CA ILE A 85 7.25 6.73 3.63
C ILE A 85 6.97 8.19 3.99
N LEU A 86 6.24 8.40 5.08
CA LEU A 86 5.93 9.70 5.65
C LEU A 86 6.64 9.80 7.02
N PRO A 87 7.82 10.45 7.10
CA PRO A 87 8.55 10.60 8.35
C PRO A 87 7.66 11.18 9.47
N GLY A 88 7.70 10.55 10.64
CA GLY A 88 6.86 10.90 11.80
C GLY A 88 5.42 10.38 11.76
N LYS A 89 5.02 9.69 10.68
CA LYS A 89 3.64 9.28 10.40
C LYS A 89 3.59 7.83 9.92
N SER A 90 4.02 6.89 10.76
CA SER A 90 4.12 5.47 10.35
C SER A 90 2.79 4.87 9.94
N ALA A 91 1.70 5.10 10.69
CA ALA A 91 0.39 4.52 10.37
C ALA A 91 -0.21 5.05 9.06
N GLU A 92 0.06 6.32 8.72
CA GLU A 92 -0.39 6.92 7.46
C GLU A 92 0.54 6.63 6.27
N SER A 93 1.71 6.03 6.51
CA SER A 93 2.67 5.73 5.44
C SER A 93 2.15 4.57 4.56
N PRO A 94 2.03 4.75 3.23
CA PRO A 94 1.58 3.68 2.34
C PRO A 94 2.38 2.38 2.47
N LEU A 95 3.71 2.49 2.67
CA LEU A 95 4.56 1.33 2.92
C LEU A 95 4.07 0.49 4.09
N VAL A 96 3.71 1.12 5.22
CA VAL A 96 3.25 0.42 6.43
C VAL A 96 1.89 -0.22 6.19
N GLN A 97 0.98 0.48 5.51
CA GLN A 97 -0.34 -0.05 5.18
C GLN A 97 -0.27 -1.28 4.26
N SER A 98 0.63 -1.26 3.28
CA SER A 98 0.91 -2.40 2.39
C SER A 98 1.49 -3.60 3.15
N VAL A 99 2.49 -3.40 4.01
CA VAL A 99 3.09 -4.53 4.75
C VAL A 99 2.22 -5.04 5.91
N ALA A 100 1.33 -4.18 6.42
CA ALA A 100 0.26 -4.57 7.35
C ALA A 100 -0.97 -5.17 6.64
N ARG A 101 -0.96 -5.24 5.31
CA ARG A 101 -2.00 -5.83 4.47
C ARG A 101 -3.39 -5.23 4.73
N LEU A 102 -3.45 -3.90 4.91
CA LEU A 102 -4.73 -3.21 5.12
C LEU A 102 -5.50 -2.98 3.82
N VAL A 103 -4.84 -3.12 2.68
CA VAL A 103 -5.39 -2.99 1.33
C VAL A 103 -5.03 -4.26 0.59
N GLU A 104 -6.03 -5.09 0.27
CA GLU A 104 -5.82 -6.43 -0.30
C GLU A 104 -4.99 -6.40 -1.59
N ASP A 105 -5.30 -5.47 -2.50
CA ASP A 105 -4.63 -5.36 -3.81
C ASP A 105 -3.21 -4.75 -3.72
N ASP A 106 -2.84 -4.17 -2.59
CA ASP A 106 -1.54 -3.52 -2.34
C ASP A 106 -0.72 -4.24 -1.25
N ALA A 107 -1.09 -5.47 -0.88
CA ALA A 107 -0.41 -6.23 0.14
C ALA A 107 1.04 -6.58 -0.25
N MET A 108 1.99 -6.29 0.64
CA MET A 108 3.43 -6.51 0.41
C MET A 108 4.08 -7.38 1.51
N PRO A 109 4.98 -8.32 1.15
CA PRO A 109 5.15 -8.85 -0.21
C PRO A 109 3.86 -9.50 -0.74
N PRO A 110 3.68 -9.57 -2.08
CA PRO A 110 2.55 -10.28 -2.67
C PRO A 110 2.55 -11.74 -2.21
N ALA A 111 1.36 -12.30 -1.97
CA ALA A 111 1.20 -13.62 -1.37
C ALA A 111 1.92 -14.75 -2.14
N ASP A 112 2.04 -14.62 -3.46
CA ASP A 112 2.71 -15.56 -4.36
C ASP A 112 4.20 -15.25 -4.58
N LYS A 113 4.72 -14.13 -4.04
CA LYS A 113 6.09 -13.65 -4.26
C LYS A 113 6.94 -13.55 -2.99
N GLY A 114 6.36 -13.63 -1.79
CA GLY A 114 7.11 -13.58 -0.54
C GLY A 114 6.25 -13.87 0.70
N LYS A 115 6.92 -14.04 1.83
CA LYS A 115 6.25 -14.21 3.12
C LYS A 115 5.84 -12.85 3.68
N PRO A 116 4.67 -12.73 4.34
CA PRO A 116 4.33 -11.54 5.10
C PRO A 116 5.39 -11.22 6.16
N LEU A 117 5.59 -9.94 6.44
CA LEU A 117 6.44 -9.51 7.55
C LEU A 117 5.81 -9.93 8.89
N THR A 118 6.65 -10.20 9.89
CA THR A 118 6.19 -10.42 11.26
C THR A 118 5.70 -9.11 11.89
N LYS A 119 4.91 -9.22 12.96
CA LYS A 119 4.44 -8.04 13.71
C LYS A 119 5.60 -7.21 14.25
N GLU A 120 6.69 -7.86 14.65
CA GLU A 120 7.91 -7.24 15.17
C GLU A 120 8.66 -6.47 14.08
N GLN A 121 8.76 -7.04 12.87
CA GLN A 121 9.36 -6.36 11.72
C GLN A 121 8.56 -5.12 11.32
N ILE A 122 7.23 -5.23 11.25
CA ILE A 122 6.34 -4.09 11.00
C ILE A 122 6.52 -3.04 12.10
N GLY A 123 6.52 -3.46 13.37
CA GLY A 123 6.74 -2.57 14.51
C GLY A 123 8.09 -1.84 14.45
N LEU A 124 9.15 -2.50 14.00
CA LEU A 124 10.47 -1.87 13.85
C LEU A 124 10.51 -0.85 12.72
N ILE A 125 9.88 -1.16 11.56
CA ILE A 125 9.71 -0.20 10.46
C ILE A 125 8.92 1.02 10.92
N ARG A 126 7.83 0.80 11.67
CA ARG A 126 7.04 1.90 12.24
C ARG A 126 7.88 2.78 13.15
N ALA A 127 8.62 2.17 14.07
CA ALA A 127 9.49 2.91 15.01
C ALA A 127 10.54 3.74 14.27
N TRP A 128 11.14 3.21 13.20
CA TRP A 128 12.04 3.95 12.34
C TRP A 128 11.38 5.15 11.67
N ILE A 129 10.20 4.96 11.06
CA ILE A 129 9.46 6.03 10.41
C ILE A 129 9.05 7.11 11.41
N ASP A 130 8.51 6.72 12.56
CA ASP A 130 8.08 7.65 13.62
C ASP A 130 9.25 8.42 14.23
N GLN A 131 10.47 7.86 14.17
CA GLN A 131 11.71 8.54 14.57
C GLN A 131 12.29 9.45 13.48
N GLY A 132 11.57 9.65 12.37
CA GLY A 132 11.96 10.56 11.30
C GLY A 132 12.61 9.87 10.10
N ALA A 133 12.57 8.54 10.01
CA ALA A 133 13.06 7.76 8.89
C ALA A 133 14.51 8.12 8.49
N LYS A 134 15.43 8.01 9.45
CA LYS A 134 16.85 8.33 9.30
C LYS A 134 17.75 7.09 9.27
#